data_AF-A0A2V9MSA5-F1
#
_entry.id   AF-A0A2V9MSA5-F1
#
_cell.length_a   1.000
_cell.length_b   1.000
_cell.length_c   1.000
_cell.angle_alpha   90.00
_cell.angle_beta   90.00
_cell.angle_gamma   90.00
#
_symmetry.space_group_name_H-M   'P 1'
#
loop_
_entity.id
_entity.type
_entity.pdbx_description
1 polymer ?
#
loop_
_entity_poly.entity_id
_entity_poly.type
_entity_poly.pdbx_seq_one_letter_code
_entity_poly.pdbx_strand_id
1 'polypeptide(L)'
;MRTASAVVRPKITFRIFIAALVLLNAGFAQAPASAPALPAKSAGFYDPLPQDTGEAGLKLELRKLQTTGRMMMVVAHPDDEDGGLLTREARGKGVQTLL
;
A
#
# COMPACT_ATOMS: atom_id res chain seq x y z
N MET A 1 1.31 44.28 38.52
CA MET A 1 1.18 43.25 37.46
C MET A 1 0.98 41.89 38.11
N ARG A 2 -0.26 41.36 38.10
CA ARG A 2 -0.62 40.06 38.68
C ARG A 2 -1.10 39.19 37.51
N THR A 3 -0.30 38.21 37.09
CA THR A 3 -0.68 37.27 36.03
C THR A 3 -1.61 36.20 36.65
N ALA A 4 -2.85 36.13 36.16
CA ALA A 4 -3.80 35.10 36.55
C ALA A 4 -3.37 33.76 35.93
N SER A 5 -2.95 32.81 36.76
CA SER A 5 -2.66 31.44 36.32
C SER A 5 -3.95 30.63 36.31
N ALA A 6 -4.39 30.21 35.13
CA ALA A 6 -5.61 29.42 34.96
C ALA A 6 -5.38 28.00 35.51
N VAL A 7 -6.02 27.68 36.63
CA VAL A 7 -6.02 26.33 37.21
C VAL A 7 -6.86 25.41 36.32
N VAL A 8 -6.17 24.62 35.50
CA VAL A 8 -6.79 23.63 34.60
C VAL A 8 -7.37 22.49 35.43
N ARG A 9 -8.70 22.33 35.41
CA ARG A 9 -9.40 21.28 36.15
C ARG A 9 -9.24 19.94 35.42
N PRO A 10 -8.64 18.89 36.04
CA PRO A 10 -8.18 17.68 35.36
C PRO A 10 -9.31 16.87 34.69
N LYS A 11 -10.54 16.98 35.19
CA LYS A 11 -11.71 16.30 34.60
C LYS A 11 -12.16 16.92 33.27
N ILE A 12 -11.91 18.21 33.06
CA ILE A 12 -12.30 18.94 31.84
C ILE A 12 -11.27 18.65 30.74
N THR A 13 -9.98 18.69 31.07
CA THR A 13 -8.91 18.28 30.14
C THR A 13 -9.02 16.83 29.72
N PHE A 14 -9.36 15.92 30.64
CA PHE A 14 -9.54 14.50 30.29
C PHE A 14 -10.70 14.27 29.30
N ARG A 15 -11.83 14.98 29.46
CA ARG A 15 -12.95 14.91 28.51
C ARG A 15 -12.61 15.49 27.14
N ILE A 16 -11.87 16.61 27.11
CA ILE A 16 -11.39 17.20 25.85
C ILE A 16 -10.38 16.27 25.17
N PHE A 17 -9.52 15.61 25.94
CA PHE A 17 -8.57 14.65 25.41
C PHE A 17 -9.25 13.42 24.80
N ILE A 18 -10.27 12.86 25.46
CA ILE A 18 -11.08 11.76 24.91
C ILE A 18 -11.83 12.22 23.66
N ALA A 19 -12.46 13.40 23.68
CA ALA A 19 -13.16 13.93 22.52
C ALA A 19 -12.22 14.18 21.33
N ALA A 20 -11.02 14.71 21.58
CA ALA A 20 -9.99 14.90 20.57
C ALA A 20 -9.48 13.55 20.02
N LEU A 21 -9.31 12.54 20.87
CA LEU A 21 -8.91 11.19 20.45
C LEU A 21 -9.96 10.50 19.57
N VAL A 22 -11.25 10.69 19.89
CA VAL A 22 -12.38 10.18 19.10
C VAL A 22 -12.49 10.91 17.75
N LEU A 23 -12.34 12.23 17.74
CA LEU A 23 -12.31 13.04 16.52
C LEU A 23 -11.11 12.68 15.61
N LEU A 24 -9.95 12.35 16.19
CA LEU A 24 -8.77 11.94 15.44
C LEU A 24 -8.95 10.56 14.77
N ASN A 25 -9.65 9.62 15.42
CA ASN A 25 -9.89 8.28 14.85
C ASN A 25 -10.98 8.27 13.77
N ALA A 26 -11.98 9.16 13.87
CA ALA A 26 -13.08 9.24 12.90
C ALA A 26 -12.62 9.60 11.47
N GLY A 27 -11.44 10.24 11.32
CA GLY A 27 -10.86 10.56 10.01
C GLY A 27 -10.15 9.40 9.30
N PHE A 28 -9.84 8.29 9.99
CA PHE A 28 -9.13 7.14 9.41
C PHE A 28 -10.05 5.96 9.06
N ALA A 29 -11.33 6.01 9.43
CA ALA A 29 -12.27 4.88 9.30
C ALA A 29 -13.05 4.84 7.98
N GLN A 30 -12.57 5.49 6.92
CA GLN A 30 -13.18 5.37 5.60
C GLN A 30 -12.64 4.10 4.91
N ALA A 31 -13.16 2.93 5.33
CA ALA A 31 -13.04 1.73 4.52
C ALA A 31 -13.73 2.02 3.18
N PRO A 32 -13.11 1.70 2.02
CA PRO A 32 -13.81 1.80 0.75
C PRO A 32 -15.06 0.94 0.84
N ALA A 33 -16.22 1.53 0.54
CA ALA A 33 -17.45 0.77 0.45
C ALA A 33 -17.23 -0.36 -0.56
N SER A 34 -17.31 -1.61 -0.11
CA SER A 34 -17.26 -2.78 -0.97
C SER A 34 -18.44 -2.67 -1.93
N ALA A 35 -18.19 -2.22 -3.16
CA ALA A 35 -19.19 -2.23 -4.20
C ALA A 35 -19.73 -3.67 -4.34
N PRO A 36 -21.02 -3.87 -4.63
CA PRO A 36 -21.55 -5.21 -4.87
C PRO A 36 -20.69 -5.88 -5.94
N ALA A 37 -20.15 -7.05 -5.62
CA ALA A 37 -19.31 -7.81 -6.53
C ALA A 37 -20.16 -8.20 -7.74
N LEU A 38 -20.03 -7.44 -8.83
CA LEU A 38 -20.48 -7.87 -10.14
C LEU A 38 -19.85 -9.24 -10.42
N PRO A 39 -20.55 -10.16 -11.10
CA PRO A 39 -19.99 -11.47 -11.44
C PRO A 39 -18.62 -11.24 -12.08
N ALA A 40 -17.58 -11.82 -11.49
CA ALA A 40 -16.21 -11.61 -11.92
C ALA A 40 -16.14 -11.99 -13.41
N LYS A 41 -16.03 -10.98 -14.28
CA LYS A 41 -15.70 -11.19 -15.67
C LYS A 41 -14.44 -12.05 -15.68
N SER A 42 -14.45 -13.20 -16.37
CA SER A 42 -13.25 -14.01 -16.49
C SER A 42 -12.17 -13.10 -17.06
N ALA A 43 -11.11 -12.86 -16.28
CA ALA A 43 -10.01 -12.03 -16.74
C ALA A 43 -9.49 -12.66 -18.04
N GLY A 44 -9.54 -11.90 -19.12
CA GLY A 44 -8.94 -12.31 -20.37
C GLY A 44 -7.45 -12.53 -20.17
N PHE A 45 -6.83 -13.34 -21.01
CA PHE A 45 -5.38 -13.59 -20.97
C PHE A 45 -4.53 -12.30 -21.01
N TYR A 46 -5.09 -11.22 -21.55
CA TYR A 46 -4.45 -9.91 -21.69
C TYR A 46 -4.94 -8.86 -20.68
N ASP A 47 -5.88 -9.22 -19.80
CA ASP A 47 -6.32 -8.29 -18.77
C ASP A 47 -5.21 -8.10 -17.73
N PRO A 48 -5.03 -6.88 -17.18
CA PRO A 48 -4.04 -6.64 -16.14
C PRO A 48 -4.28 -7.55 -14.93
N LEU A 49 -3.19 -8.00 -14.29
CA LEU A 49 -3.32 -8.76 -13.06
C LEU A 49 -4.02 -7.89 -11.99
N PRO A 50 -4.91 -8.47 -11.15
CA PRO A 50 -5.52 -7.73 -10.05
C PRO A 50 -4.49 -7.05 -9.13
N GLN A 51 -3.32 -7.67 -8.95
CA GLN A 51 -2.21 -7.18 -8.15
C GLN A 51 -1.54 -5.93 -8.73
N ASP A 52 -1.73 -5.65 -10.02
CA ASP A 52 -1.18 -4.48 -10.70
C ASP A 52 -2.10 -3.25 -10.56
N THR A 53 -3.22 -3.37 -9.83
CA THR A 53 -4.18 -2.29 -9.63
C THR A 53 -4.32 -1.88 -8.16
N GLY A 54 -4.93 -0.72 -7.92
CA GLY A 54 -5.23 -0.20 -6.58
C GLY A 54 -3.98 0.05 -5.73
N GLU A 55 -4.12 -0.16 -4.41
CA GLU A 55 -3.04 0.04 -3.44
C GLU A 55 -1.84 -0.88 -3.69
N ALA A 56 -2.08 -2.13 -4.09
CA ALA A 56 -1.03 -3.10 -4.37
C ALA A 56 -0.17 -2.68 -5.58
N GLY A 57 -0.83 -2.27 -6.67
CA GLY A 57 -0.14 -1.75 -7.86
C GLY A 57 0.67 -0.48 -7.55
N LEU A 58 0.09 0.47 -6.80
CA LEU A 58 0.80 1.69 -6.40
C LEU A 58 2.05 1.38 -5.55
N LYS A 59 1.94 0.46 -4.59
CA LYS A 59 3.10 0.04 -3.78
C LYS A 59 4.20 -0.58 -4.65
N LEU A 60 3.84 -1.34 -5.67
CA LEU A 60 4.79 -1.91 -6.61
C LEU A 60 5.49 -0.82 -7.43
N GLU A 61 4.75 0.16 -7.96
CA GLU A 61 5.34 1.27 -8.72
C GLU A 61 6.29 2.12 -7.87
N LEU A 62 5.91 2.43 -6.62
CA LEU A 62 6.81 3.12 -5.69
C LEU A 62 8.08 2.31 -5.42
N ARG A 63 7.97 0.98 -5.31
CA ARG A 63 9.14 0.11 -5.12
C ARG A 63 10.07 0.12 -6.33
N LYS A 64 9.54 0.14 -7.55
CA LYS A 64 10.34 0.28 -8.78
C LYS A 64 11.12 1.59 -8.80
N LEU A 65 10.53 2.68 -8.30
CA LEU A 65 11.22 3.99 -8.22
C LEU A 65 12.39 4.00 -7.21
N GLN A 66 12.42 3.08 -6.26
CA GLN A 66 13.49 3.00 -5.25
C GLN A 66 14.77 2.32 -5.76
N THR A 67 14.77 1.78 -6.97
CA THR A 67 15.92 1.07 -7.53
C THR A 67 16.09 1.36 -9.02
N THR A 68 17.34 1.36 -9.47
CA THR A 68 17.68 1.37 -10.91
C THR A 68 18.19 0.00 -11.37
N GLY A 69 18.11 -1.01 -10.50
CA GLY A 69 18.61 -2.35 -10.76
C GLY A 69 17.96 -2.98 -11.99
N ARG A 70 18.79 -3.61 -12.83
CA ARG A 70 18.36 -4.41 -13.98
C ARG A 70 19.01 -5.79 -13.90
N MET A 71 18.25 -6.83 -14.18
CA MET A 71 18.69 -8.22 -14.16
C MET A 71 18.28 -8.90 -15.47
N MET A 72 19.23 -9.57 -16.12
CA MET A 72 18.99 -10.41 -17.29
C MET A 72 19.28 -11.86 -16.94
N MET A 73 18.34 -12.76 -17.25
CA MET A 73 18.54 -14.20 -17.10
C MET A 73 18.77 -14.82 -18.48
N VAL A 74 19.98 -15.35 -18.70
CA VAL A 74 20.32 -16.05 -19.95
C VAL A 74 20.00 -17.52 -19.77
N VAL A 75 19.13 -18.06 -20.62
CA VAL A 75 18.66 -19.45 -20.58
C VAL A 75 18.90 -20.15 -21.92
N ALA A 76 19.03 -21.48 -21.90
CA ALA A 76 19.25 -22.26 -23.13
C ALA A 76 17.93 -22.56 -23.84
N HIS A 77 16.94 -23.02 -23.08
CA HIS A 77 15.60 -23.33 -23.56
C HIS A 77 14.56 -22.39 -22.92
N PRO A 78 13.38 -22.23 -23.55
CA PRO A 78 12.31 -21.34 -23.08
C PRO A 78 11.53 -21.86 -21.84
N ASP A 79 12.06 -22.85 -21.13
CA ASP A 79 11.55 -23.40 -19.87
C ASP A 79 12.61 -23.48 -18.76
N ASP A 80 13.86 -23.10 -19.07
CA ASP A 80 14.99 -23.11 -18.13
C ASP A 80 15.00 -21.86 -17.22
N GLU A 81 14.02 -20.96 -17.34
CA GLU A 81 13.92 -19.76 -16.52
C GLU A 81 13.45 -20.03 -15.08
N ASP A 82 14.03 -19.30 -14.12
CA ASP A 82 13.59 -19.33 -12.72
C ASP A 82 12.54 -18.24 -12.49
N GLY A 83 11.28 -18.59 -12.75
CA GLY A 83 10.14 -17.69 -12.55
C GLY A 83 9.98 -17.20 -11.10
N GLY A 84 10.42 -17.98 -10.12
CA GLY A 84 10.37 -17.62 -8.70
C GLY A 84 11.35 -16.48 -8.39
N LEU A 85 12.59 -16.63 -8.85
CA LEU A 85 13.61 -15.59 -8.75
C LEU A 85 13.19 -14.32 -9.49
N LEU A 86 12.73 -14.44 -10.75
CA LEU A 86 12.29 -13.29 -11.55
C LEU A 86 11.14 -12.54 -10.87
N THR A 87 10.16 -13.27 -10.32
CA THR A 87 9.05 -12.67 -9.58
C THR A 87 9.53 -11.97 -8.30
N ARG A 88 10.47 -12.55 -7.57
CA ARG A 88 11.04 -11.95 -6.36
C ARG A 88 11.80 -10.66 -6.67
N GLU A 89 12.64 -10.66 -7.69
CA GLU A 89 13.40 -9.48 -8.07
C GLU A 89 12.48 -8.38 -8.60
N ALA A 90 11.54 -8.72 -9.49
CA ALA A 90 10.60 -7.77 -10.07
C ALA A 90 9.57 -7.23 -9.07
N ARG A 91 8.82 -8.11 -8.39
CA ARG A 91 7.70 -7.73 -7.51
C ARG A 91 8.13 -7.49 -6.07
N GLY A 92 9.14 -8.21 -5.59
CA GLY A 92 9.65 -8.08 -4.22
C GLY A 92 10.67 -6.96 -4.04
N LYS A 93 11.49 -6.69 -5.07
CA LYS A 93 12.55 -5.67 -5.00
C LYS A 93 12.41 -4.52 -5.99
N GLY A 94 11.49 -4.59 -6.95
CA GLY A 94 11.31 -3.53 -7.96
C GLY A 94 12.37 -3.51 -9.06
N VAL A 95 13.19 -4.56 -9.18
CA VAL A 95 14.24 -4.68 -10.19
C VAL A 95 13.60 -4.91 -11.56
N GLN A 96 14.13 -4.29 -12.61
CA GLN A 96 13.70 -4.60 -13.97
C GLN A 96 14.33 -5.91 -14.42
N THR A 97 13.50 -6.95 -14.62
CA THR A 97 13.94 -8.28 -15.06
C THR A 97 13.68 -8.47 -16.55
N LEU A 98 14.61 -9.14 -17.23
CA LEU A 98 14.51 -9.49 -18.65
C LEU A 98 15.08 -10.90 -18.89
N LEU A 99 14.60 -11.55 -19.96
CA LEU A 99 15.05 -12.84 -20.48
C LEU A 99 15.78 -12.61 -21.81
#